data_AF-A0A0F9AHX0-F1
#
_entry.id   AF-A0A0F9AHX0-F1
#
_cell.length_a   1.000
_cell.length_b   1.000
_cell.length_c   1.000
_cell.angle_alpha   90.00
_cell.angle_beta   90.00
_cell.angle_gamma   90.00
#
_symmetry.space_group_name_H-M   'P 1'
#
loop_
_entity.id
_entity.type
_entity.pdbx_description
1 polymer ?
#
loop_
_entity_poly.entity_id
_entity_poly.type
_entity_poly.pdbx_seq_one_letter_code
_entity_poly.pdbx_strand_id
1 'polypeptide(L)' 'LETPMALAQRAGEQLLTLGEIEPIDAVAEKLNSVSADDLLRVARRVLVPENTALAVVGPDLDDGRLLGLLAT' A
#
# COMPACT_ATOMS: atom_id res chain seq x y z
N LEU A 1 16.11 0.47 -7.11
CA LEU A 1 17.24 0.83 -6.21
C LEU A 1 18.51 0.95 -7.07
N GLU A 2 18.54 1.95 -7.95
CA GLU A 2 19.56 2.04 -9.02
C GLU A 2 20.57 3.18 -8.77
N THR A 3 20.29 4.03 -7.77
CA THR A 3 21.15 5.15 -7.40
C THR A 3 21.60 5.04 -5.93
N PRO A 4 22.78 5.58 -5.57
CA PRO A 4 23.24 5.63 -4.18
C PRO A 4 22.25 6.33 -3.25
N MET A 5 21.59 7.39 -3.75
CA MET A 5 20.58 8.13 -2.99
C MET A 5 19.36 7.26 -2.65
N ALA A 6 18.83 6.52 -3.62
CA ALA A 6 17.69 5.62 -3.39
C ALA A 6 18.05 4.49 -2.40
N LEU A 7 19.27 3.97 -2.48
CA LEU A 7 19.77 2.96 -1.54
C LEU A 7 19.88 3.53 -0.11
N ALA A 8 20.49 4.70 0.03
CA ALA A 8 20.65 5.37 1.33
C ALA A 8 19.30 5.74 1.96
N GLN A 9 18.36 6.25 1.15
CA GLN A 9 17.02 6.59 1.63
C GLN A 9 16.28 5.35 2.15
N ARG A 10 16.24 4.25 1.38
CA ARG A 10 15.62 2.99 1.83
C ARG A 10 16.24 2.49 3.13
N ALA A 11 17.56 2.49 3.22
CA ALA A 11 18.26 2.03 4.42
C ALA A 11 17.89 2.87 5.66
N GLY A 12 17.84 4.20 5.50
CA GLY A 12 17.41 5.11 6.57
C GLY A 12 15.96 4.88 6.99
N GLU A 13 15.04 4.79 6.04
CA GLU A 13 13.62 4.52 6.31
C GLU A 13 13.42 3.19 7.06
N GLN A 14 14.11 2.12 6.65
CA GLN A 14 14.01 0.82 7.29
C GLN A 14 14.59 0.81 8.71
N LEU A 15 15.76 1.44 8.94
CA LEU A 15 16.29 1.57 10.29
C LEU A 15 15.33 2.32 11.22
N LEU A 16 14.67 3.37 10.72
CA LEU A 16 13.76 4.17 11.53
C LEU A 16 12.42 3.47 11.81
N THR A 17 11.89 2.70 10.86
CA THR A 17 10.55 2.10 10.95
C THR A 17 10.56 0.66 11.44
N LEU A 18 11.59 -0.11 11.07
CA LEU A 18 11.73 -1.54 11.34
C LEU A 18 12.86 -1.86 12.33
N GLY A 19 13.78 -0.91 12.56
CA GLY A 19 14.95 -1.11 13.43
C GLY A 19 16.11 -1.87 12.78
N GLU A 20 15.94 -2.30 11.53
CA GLU A 20 16.93 -3.09 10.79
C GLU A 20 16.91 -2.72 9.31
N ILE A 21 18.02 -2.97 8.61
CA ILE A 21 18.09 -2.88 7.13
C ILE A 21 17.88 -4.28 6.58
N GLU A 22 16.80 -4.46 5.84
CA GLU A 22 16.48 -5.74 5.23
C GLU A 22 17.24 -5.94 3.92
N PRO A 23 17.90 -7.10 3.73
CA PRO A 23 18.57 -7.45 2.47
C PRO A 23 17.61 -7.40 1.29
N ILE A 24 18.09 -6.93 0.14
CA ILE A 24 17.26 -6.78 -1.07
C ILE A 24 16.75 -8.14 -1.55
N ASP A 25 17.62 -9.15 -1.57
CA ASP A 25 17.26 -10.50 -2.06
C ASP A 25 16.19 -11.14 -1.16
N ALA A 26 16.27 -10.95 0.16
CA ALA A 26 15.24 -11.44 1.09
C ALA A 26 13.87 -10.79 0.83
N VAL A 27 13.83 -9.50 0.48
CA VAL A 27 12.59 -8.83 0.07
C VAL A 27 12.06 -9.41 -1.24
N ALA A 28 12.93 -9.64 -2.23
CA ALA A 28 12.52 -10.23 -3.50
C ALA A 28 11.94 -11.64 -3.34
N GLU A 29 12.58 -12.49 -2.52
CA GLU A 29 12.11 -13.83 -2.18
C GLU A 29 10.74 -13.80 -1.49
N LYS A 30 10.57 -12.92 -0.48
CA LYS A 30 9.28 -12.73 0.21
C LYS A 30 8.18 -12.35 -0.78
N LEU A 31 8.44 -11.40 -1.67
CA LEU A 31 7.46 -10.97 -2.69
C LEU A 31 7.12 -12.10 -3.67
N ASN A 32 8.12 -12.85 -4.14
CA ASN A 32 7.91 -13.97 -5.05
C ASN A 32 7.17 -15.15 -4.40
N SER A 33 7.20 -15.28 -3.07
CA SER A 33 6.48 -16.32 -2.34
C SER A 33 4.99 -16.03 -2.14
N VAL A 34 4.51 -14.81 -2.46
CA VAL A 34 3.11 -14.43 -2.26
C VAL A 34 2.19 -15.23 -3.18
N SER A 35 1.22 -15.94 -2.59
CA SER A 35 0.24 -16.74 -3.30
C SER A 35 -1.07 -15.99 -3.59
N ALA A 36 -1.92 -16.54 -4.45
CA ALA A 36 -3.27 -16.02 -4.69
C ALA A 36 -4.13 -16.04 -3.41
N ASP A 37 -3.96 -17.05 -2.55
CA ASP A 37 -4.68 -17.15 -1.28
C ASP A 37 -4.25 -16.05 -0.29
N ASP A 38 -2.96 -15.70 -0.29
CA ASP A 38 -2.46 -14.57 0.50
C ASP A 38 -3.08 -13.25 0.05
N LEU A 39 -3.22 -13.04 -1.26
CA LEU A 39 -3.88 -11.87 -1.82
C LEU A 39 -5.34 -11.82 -1.38
N LEU A 40 -6.09 -12.91 -1.54
CA LEU A 40 -7.50 -12.97 -1.13
C LEU A 40 -7.65 -12.75 0.38
N ARG A 41 -6.75 -13.30 1.20
CA ARG A 41 -6.73 -13.10 2.64
C ARG A 41 -6.51 -11.64 3.02
N VAL A 42 -5.54 -10.97 2.40
CA VAL A 42 -5.27 -9.55 2.66
C VAL A 42 -6.40 -8.67 2.13
N ALA A 43 -6.94 -8.95 0.95
CA ALA A 43 -8.06 -8.22 0.38
C ALA A 43 -9.27 -8.22 1.32
N ARG A 44 -9.67 -9.39 1.83
CA ARG A 44 -10.77 -9.51 2.81
C ARG A 44 -10.50 -8.78 4.12
N ARG A 45 -9.23 -8.61 4.50
CA ARG A 45 -8.84 -7.91 5.74
C ARG A 45 -8.84 -6.39 5.59
N VAL A 46 -8.43 -5.88 4.43
CA VAL A 46 -8.16 -4.45 4.21
C VAL A 46 -9.30 -3.75 3.48
N LEU A 47 -9.94 -4.41 2.51
CA LEU A 47 -11.06 -3.86 1.75
C LEU A 47 -12.36 -4.04 2.53
N VAL A 48 -12.53 -3.21 3.57
CA VAL A 48 -13.70 -3.18 4.43
C VAL A 48 -14.55 -1.97 4.03
N PRO A 49 -15.74 -2.17 3.41
CA PRO A 49 -16.56 -1.08 2.89
C PRO A 49 -16.82 0.03 3.92
N GLU A 50 -17.03 -0.34 5.18
CA GLU A 50 -17.32 0.57 6.29
C GLU A 50 -16.14 1.49 6.64
N ASN A 51 -14.92 1.14 6.24
CA ASN A 51 -13.70 1.91 6.51
C ASN A 51 -13.23 2.75 5.30
N THR A 52 -14.06 2.89 4.28
CA THR A 52 -13.67 3.59 3.05
C THR A 52 -13.68 5.10 3.24
N ALA A 53 -12.67 5.79 2.70
CA ALA A 53 -12.60 7.25 2.67
C ALA A 53 -12.47 7.75 1.22
N LEU A 54 -13.15 8.84 0.90
CA LEU A 54 -13.13 9.48 -0.42
C LEU A 54 -12.69 10.93 -0.30
N ALA A 55 -11.66 11.30 -1.06
CA ALA A 55 -11.16 12.67 -1.17
C ALA A 55 -11.16 13.10 -2.65
N VAL A 56 -11.87 14.18 -2.97
CA VAL A 56 -12.06 14.67 -4.34
C VAL A 56 -11.79 16.16 -4.40
N VAL A 57 -11.13 16.62 -5.47
CA VAL A 57 -10.87 18.03 -5.75
C VAL A 57 -11.31 18.34 -7.17
N GLY A 58 -12.15 19.36 -7.34
CA GLY A 58 -12.62 19.81 -8.64
C GLY A 58 -13.79 20.79 -8.51
N PRO A 59 -14.14 21.50 -9.59
CA PRO A 59 -15.39 22.25 -9.66
C PRO A 59 -16.60 21.30 -9.72
N ASP A 60 -17.77 21.79 -9.32
CA ASP A 60 -19.07 21.13 -9.53
C ASP A 60 -19.16 19.69 -8.99
N LEU A 61 -18.69 19.46 -7.77
CA LEU A 61 -18.76 18.15 -7.11
C LEU A 61 -20.21 17.80 -6.72
N ASP A 62 -20.59 16.56 -7.01
CA ASP A 62 -21.88 15.96 -6.62
C ASP A 62 -21.64 14.87 -5.58
N ASP A 63 -21.84 15.24 -4.31
CA ASP A 63 -21.63 14.34 -3.17
C ASP A 63 -22.47 13.06 -3.25
N GLY A 64 -23.69 13.12 -3.80
CA GLY A 64 -24.57 11.96 -3.91
C GLY A 64 -24.03 10.95 -4.91
N ARG A 65 -23.59 11.43 -6.08
CA ARG A 65 -22.92 10.59 -7.08
C ARG A 65 -21.60 10.03 -6.56
N LEU A 66 -20.84 10.84 -5.82
CA LEU A 66 -19.53 10.46 -5.27
C LEU A 66 -19.65 9.41 -4.17
N LEU A 67 -20.58 9.57 -3.23
CA LEU A 67 -20.86 8.57 -2.20
C LEU A 67 -21.39 7.26 -2.80
N GLY A 68 -22.13 7.34 -3.90
CA GLY A 68 -22.58 6.15 -4.65
C GLY A 68 -21.44 5.28 -5.19
N LEU A 69 -20.21 5.80 -5.32
CA LEU A 69 -19.03 5.01 -5.71
C LEU A 69 -18.47 4.14 -4.58
N LEU A 70 -18.80 4.49 -3.33
CA LEU A 70 -18.35 3.76 -2.14
C LEU A 70 -19.35 2.67 -1.73
N ALA A 71 -20.59 2.77 -2.19
CA ALA A 71 -21.63 1.78 -1.95
C ALA A 71 -21.39 0.56 -2.87
N THR A 72 -20.53 -0.36 -2.42
CA THR A 72 -20.38 -1.71 -3.01
C THR A 72 -20.98 -2.75 -2.08
#